data_AF-A0A538MWG2-F1
#
_entry.id   AF-A0A538MWG2-F1
#
_cell.length_a   1.000
_cell.length_b   1.000
_cell.length_c   1.000
_cell.angle_alpha   90.00
_cell.angle_beta   90.00
_cell.angle_gamma   90.00
#
_symmetry.space_group_name_H-M   'P 1'
#
loop_
_entity.id
_entity.type
_entity.pdbx_description
1 polymer ?
#
loop_
_entity_poly.entity_id
_entity_poly.type
_entity_poly.pdbx_seq_one_letter_code
_entity_poly.pdbx_strand_id
1 'polypeptide(L)'
;MAVQRDEVRSAQRLACLDNLKVLLVAGVIFGHAWAGYAAVGGWTYTAVRETSLHPLSIAVGEAVLGPFGLFVMGFFFLIAGLLTPQSLARKGSGRFAGDRLRRLGVPLLVFTVVLWPPLVYLMDRATGHRPEVSFTDPGHVWFVEVLLLFSLGYAAVWRTAPRSSSAAGTGRRWPPRRPRASSPSWSRCGCSVSRSAGWTGAPVPSARPRRGAPTPPSSCRVTC
;
A
#
# COMPACT_ATOMS: atom_id res chain seq x y z
N MET A 1 24.04 -23.07 1.56
CA MET A 1 22.71 -23.46 1.04
C MET A 1 21.53 -23.06 1.94
N ALA A 2 21.61 -23.20 3.28
CA ALA A 2 20.49 -22.83 4.17
C ALA A 2 20.11 -21.32 4.11
N VAL A 3 21.10 -20.41 4.20
CA VAL A 3 20.88 -18.96 4.12
C VAL A 3 20.17 -18.53 2.82
N GLN A 4 20.57 -19.12 1.69
CA GLN A 4 19.98 -18.81 0.39
C GLN A 4 18.52 -19.29 0.27
N ARG A 5 18.16 -20.39 0.96
CA ARG A 5 16.76 -20.86 1.05
C ARG A 5 15.91 -19.93 1.90
N ASP A 6 16.47 -19.37 2.98
CA ASP A 6 15.76 -18.44 3.86
C ASP A 6 15.50 -17.08 3.20
N GLU A 7 16.46 -16.59 2.40
CA GLU A 7 16.29 -15.37 1.60
C GLU A 7 15.20 -15.52 0.54
N VAL A 8 15.20 -16.62 -0.22
CA VAL A 8 14.17 -16.90 -1.23
C VAL A 8 12.79 -17.01 -0.60
N ARG A 9 12.67 -17.74 0.53
CA ARG A 9 11.40 -17.87 1.26
C ARG A 9 10.90 -16.54 1.80
N SER A 10 11.80 -15.69 2.29
CA SER A 10 11.46 -14.35 2.77
C SER A 10 10.96 -13.47 1.64
N ALA A 11 11.67 -13.43 0.50
CA ALA A 11 11.27 -12.68 -0.68
C ALA A 11 9.88 -13.10 -1.19
N GLN A 12 9.61 -14.41 -1.27
CA GLN A 12 8.30 -14.94 -1.67
C GLN A 12 7.18 -14.54 -0.70
N ARG A 13 7.44 -14.53 0.62
CA ARG A 13 6.46 -14.07 1.61
C ARG A 13 6.14 -12.58 1.48
N LEU A 14 7.14 -11.74 1.24
CA LEU A 14 6.91 -10.31 0.98
C LEU A 14 6.07 -10.11 -0.30
N ALA A 15 6.42 -10.80 -1.39
CA ALA A 15 5.66 -10.72 -2.64
C ALA A 15 4.20 -11.15 -2.48
N CYS A 16 3.94 -12.21 -1.71
CA CYS A 16 2.57 -12.65 -1.40
C CYS A 16 1.78 -11.58 -0.62
N LEU A 17 2.39 -10.97 0.40
CA LEU A 17 1.76 -9.90 1.17
C LEU A 17 1.51 -8.65 0.32
N ASP A 18 2.40 -8.35 -0.61
CA ASP A 18 2.24 -7.19 -1.51
C ASP A 18 1.13 -7.45 -2.54
N ASN A 19 1.05 -8.65 -3.12
CA ASN A 19 -0.08 -9.04 -3.99
C ASN A 19 -1.43 -8.98 -3.25
N LEU A 20 -1.48 -9.44 -2.00
CA LEU A 20 -2.68 -9.33 -1.18
C LEU A 20 -3.08 -7.86 -0.98
N LYS A 21 -2.13 -6.98 -0.64
CA LYS A 21 -2.42 -5.54 -0.51
C LYS A 21 -2.91 -4.94 -1.82
N VAL A 22 -2.30 -5.29 -2.95
CA VAL A 22 -2.72 -4.81 -4.27
C VAL A 22 -4.16 -5.21 -4.55
N LEU A 23 -4.53 -6.48 -4.28
CA LEU A 23 -5.91 -6.95 -4.43
C LEU A 23 -6.88 -6.16 -3.54
N LEU A 24 -6.53 -5.95 -2.27
CA LEU A 24 -7.34 -5.19 -1.33
C LEU A 24 -7.52 -3.73 -1.79
N VAL A 25 -6.45 -3.07 -2.25
CA VAL A 25 -6.51 -1.70 -2.79
C VAL A 25 -7.37 -1.64 -4.06
N ALA A 26 -7.25 -2.61 -4.95
CA ALA A 26 -8.09 -2.71 -6.14
C ALA A 26 -9.59 -2.83 -5.78
N GLY A 27 -9.90 -3.63 -4.74
CA GLY A 27 -11.25 -3.73 -4.19
C GLY A 27 -11.78 -2.40 -3.65
N VAL A 28 -10.95 -1.60 -2.97
CA VAL A 28 -11.32 -0.25 -2.50
C VAL A 28 -11.61 0.69 -3.67
N ILE A 29 -10.76 0.68 -4.70
CA ILE A 29 -10.97 1.50 -5.90
C ILE A 29 -12.30 1.15 -6.57
N PHE A 30 -12.58 -0.15 -6.73
CA PHE A 30 -13.84 -0.63 -7.28
C PHE A 30 -15.04 -0.20 -6.43
N GLY A 31 -14.96 -0.34 -5.11
CA GLY A 31 -16.01 0.09 -4.19
C GLY A 31 -16.30 1.60 -4.27
N HIS A 32 -15.27 2.44 -4.39
CA HIS A 32 -15.46 3.88 -4.59
C HIS A 32 -16.09 4.22 -5.94
N ALA A 33 -15.67 3.53 -7.01
CA ALA A 33 -16.29 3.70 -8.32
C ALA A 33 -17.78 3.32 -8.28
N TRP A 34 -18.13 2.21 -7.64
CA TRP A 34 -19.52 1.80 -7.42
C TRP A 34 -20.32 2.84 -6.62
N ALA A 35 -19.78 3.29 -5.48
CA ALA A 35 -20.46 4.25 -4.60
C ALA A 35 -20.86 5.55 -5.32
N GLY A 36 -20.03 6.01 -6.27
CA GLY A 36 -20.34 7.16 -7.11
C GLY A 36 -21.60 6.98 -7.97
N TYR A 37 -21.82 5.79 -8.54
CA TYR A 37 -23.03 5.47 -9.31
C TYR A 37 -24.22 5.13 -8.44
N ALA A 38 -24.00 4.54 -7.27
CA ALA A 38 -25.04 4.14 -6.35
C ALA A 38 -25.59 5.29 -5.48
N ALA A 39 -24.89 6.44 -5.40
CA ALA A 39 -25.18 7.53 -4.45
C ALA A 39 -25.22 7.09 -2.98
N VAL A 40 -24.45 6.06 -2.64
CA VAL A 40 -24.45 5.52 -1.28
C VAL A 40 -23.44 6.31 -0.44
N GLY A 41 -23.87 6.76 0.74
CA GLY A 41 -23.02 7.46 1.70
C GLY A 41 -22.89 8.98 1.50
N GLY A 42 -23.79 9.62 0.77
CA GLY A 42 -23.83 11.09 0.72
C GLY A 42 -22.69 11.75 -0.07
N TRP A 43 -22.18 11.07 -1.10
CA TRP A 43 -21.12 11.60 -1.95
C TRP A 43 -21.48 12.98 -2.55
N THR A 44 -20.53 13.90 -2.54
CA THR A 44 -20.69 15.25 -3.11
C THR A 44 -20.93 15.26 -4.62
N TYR A 45 -20.54 14.19 -5.32
CA TYR A 45 -20.80 14.03 -6.76
C TYR A 45 -22.25 13.66 -7.10
N THR A 46 -23.09 13.33 -6.10
CA THR A 46 -24.48 12.93 -6.35
C THR A 46 -25.32 14.04 -7.00
N ALA A 47 -25.01 15.30 -6.73
CA ALA A 47 -25.71 16.47 -7.27
C ALA A 47 -25.44 16.73 -8.76
N VAL A 48 -24.34 16.21 -9.33
CA VAL A 48 -23.96 16.38 -10.76
C VAL A 48 -24.08 15.09 -11.57
N ARG A 49 -24.69 14.05 -10.99
CA ARG A 49 -24.74 12.72 -11.60
C ARG A 49 -25.76 12.69 -12.74
N GLU A 50 -25.29 12.41 -13.96
CA GLU A 50 -26.14 12.31 -15.15
C GLU A 50 -26.98 11.02 -15.21
N THR A 51 -26.52 9.93 -14.58
CA THR A 51 -27.19 8.62 -14.63
C THR A 51 -27.21 7.92 -13.27
N SER A 52 -28.35 7.33 -12.90
CA SER A 52 -28.50 6.53 -11.68
C SER A 52 -28.82 5.07 -12.02
N LEU A 53 -28.27 4.15 -11.24
CA LEU A 53 -28.61 2.73 -11.34
C LEU A 53 -30.04 2.45 -10.89
N HIS A 54 -30.63 1.36 -11.39
CA HIS A 54 -31.94 0.92 -10.94
C HIS A 54 -31.90 0.59 -9.42
N PRO A 55 -32.93 0.92 -8.63
CA PRO A 55 -32.92 0.72 -7.17
C PRO A 55 -32.61 -0.71 -6.74
N LEU A 56 -33.09 -1.70 -7.50
CA LEU A 56 -32.79 -3.11 -7.26
C LEU A 56 -31.29 -3.41 -7.42
N SER A 57 -30.63 -2.84 -8.43
CA SER A 57 -29.19 -3.00 -8.66
C SER A 57 -28.39 -2.37 -7.52
N ILE A 58 -28.83 -1.22 -7.02
CA ILE A 58 -28.24 -0.57 -5.84
C ILE A 58 -28.38 -1.49 -4.63
N ALA A 59 -29.59 -1.96 -4.33
CA ALA A 59 -29.85 -2.82 -3.17
C ALA A 59 -29.03 -4.12 -3.20
N VAL A 60 -28.99 -4.80 -4.35
CA VAL A 60 -28.19 -6.02 -4.52
C VAL A 60 -26.70 -5.72 -4.44
N GLY A 61 -26.23 -4.65 -5.07
CA GLY A 61 -24.84 -4.26 -5.02
C GLY A 61 -24.38 -3.91 -3.62
N GLU A 62 -25.16 -3.15 -2.85
CA GLU A 62 -24.86 -2.83 -1.45
C GLU A 62 -24.86 -4.06 -0.54
N ALA A 63 -25.79 -4.99 -0.75
CA ALA A 63 -25.83 -6.24 0.02
C ALA A 63 -24.56 -7.09 -0.16
N VAL A 64 -23.88 -6.96 -1.31
CA VAL A 64 -22.63 -7.70 -1.60
C VAL A 64 -21.39 -6.87 -1.28
N LEU A 65 -21.36 -5.61 -1.75
CA LEU A 65 -20.19 -4.74 -1.68
C LEU A 65 -20.00 -4.08 -0.32
N GLY A 66 -21.08 -3.82 0.43
CA GLY A 66 -21.01 -3.29 1.79
C GLY A 66 -20.21 -4.23 2.72
N PRO A 67 -20.62 -5.50 2.88
CA PRO A 67 -19.87 -6.47 3.69
C PRO A 67 -18.45 -6.70 3.16
N PHE A 68 -18.26 -6.75 1.85
CA PHE A 68 -16.93 -6.87 1.25
C PHE A 68 -16.03 -5.66 1.58
N GLY A 69 -16.57 -4.44 1.54
CA GLY A 69 -15.86 -3.23 1.93
C GLY A 69 -15.43 -3.26 3.40
N LEU A 70 -16.33 -3.68 4.30
CA LEU A 70 -16.00 -3.86 5.72
C LEU A 70 -14.91 -4.91 5.94
N PHE A 71 -14.96 -6.02 5.21
CA PHE A 71 -13.94 -7.06 5.23
C PHE A 71 -12.58 -6.51 4.77
N VAL A 72 -12.54 -5.79 3.65
CA VAL A 72 -11.31 -5.19 3.10
C VAL A 72 -10.70 -4.19 4.09
N MET A 73 -11.51 -3.28 4.64
CA MET A 73 -11.04 -2.31 5.64
C MET A 73 -10.54 -3.02 6.90
N GLY A 74 -11.28 -4.02 7.39
CA GLY A 74 -10.87 -4.85 8.52
C GLY A 74 -9.53 -5.54 8.31
N PHE A 75 -9.27 -6.05 7.10
CA PHE A 75 -7.98 -6.64 6.74
C PHE A 75 -6.84 -5.63 6.79
N PHE A 76 -7.04 -4.42 6.30
CA PHE A 76 -6.02 -3.38 6.41
C PHE A 76 -5.73 -3.00 7.86
N PHE A 77 -6.77 -2.88 8.71
CA PHE A 77 -6.60 -2.62 10.14
C PHE A 77 -5.86 -3.77 10.83
N LEU A 78 -6.19 -5.02 10.51
CA LEU A 78 -5.49 -6.19 11.03
C LEU A 78 -4.00 -6.16 10.67
N ILE A 79 -3.68 -5.95 9.39
CA ILE A 79 -2.29 -5.87 8.91
C ILE A 79 -1.55 -4.72 9.61
N ALA A 80 -2.18 -3.54 9.70
CA ALA A 80 -1.61 -2.38 10.38
C ALA A 80 -1.36 -2.67 11.87
N GLY A 81 -2.31 -3.31 12.55
CA GLY A 81 -2.21 -3.73 13.95
C GLY A 81 -1.07 -4.72 14.18
N LEU A 82 -0.93 -5.74 13.34
CA LEU A 82 0.14 -6.74 13.45
C LEU A 82 1.54 -6.14 13.27
N LEU A 83 1.70 -5.15 12.39
CA LEU A 83 2.99 -4.51 12.10
C LEU A 83 3.36 -3.40 13.09
N THR A 84 2.41 -2.90 13.87
CA THR A 84 2.59 -1.77 14.78
C THR A 84 3.53 -2.07 15.96
N PRO A 85 3.36 -3.17 16.74
CA PRO A 85 4.23 -3.50 17.87
C PRO A 85 5.70 -3.63 17.47
N GLN A 86 5.98 -4.31 16.35
CA GLN A 86 7.34 -4.49 15.85
C GLN A 86 7.97 -3.15 15.43
N SER A 87 7.21 -2.29 14.75
CA SER A 87 7.69 -0.96 14.34
C SER A 87 7.99 -0.08 15.55
N LEU A 88 7.12 -0.15 16.55
CA LEU A 88 7.20 0.62 17.78
C LEU A 88 8.39 0.18 18.64
N ALA A 89 8.58 -1.12 18.86
CA ALA A 89 9.71 -1.68 19.59
C ALA A 89 11.07 -1.32 18.97
N ARG A 90 11.15 -1.20 17.63
CA ARG A 90 12.40 -0.87 16.92
C ARG A 90 12.72 0.63 16.91
N LYS A 91 11.71 1.51 16.93
CA LYS A 91 11.88 2.97 16.76
C LYS A 91 11.75 3.76 18.05
N GLY A 92 11.08 3.23 19.07
CA GLY A 92 10.67 4.00 20.24
C GLY A 92 9.45 4.88 19.95
N SER A 93 8.76 5.29 21.01
CA SER A 93 7.41 5.87 20.93
C SER A 93 7.38 7.26 20.29
N GLY A 94 8.39 8.11 20.55
CA GLY A 94 8.50 9.45 19.95
C GLY A 94 8.78 9.43 18.46
N ARG A 95 9.78 8.65 18.04
CA ARG A 95 10.15 8.55 16.64
C ARG A 95 9.08 7.84 15.81
N PHE A 96 8.39 6.86 16.39
CA PHE A 96 7.23 6.21 15.75
C PHE A 96 6.08 7.20 15.51
N ALA A 97 5.66 7.94 16.53
CA ALA A 97 4.58 8.91 16.42
C ALA A 97 4.90 10.02 15.41
N GLY A 98 6.11 10.58 15.44
CA GLY A 98 6.54 11.61 14.49
C GLY A 98 6.61 11.12 13.03
N ASP A 99 7.11 9.90 12.80
CA ASP A 99 7.15 9.28 11.46
C ASP A 99 5.74 9.02 10.92
N ARG A 100 4.80 8.58 11.79
CA ARG A 100 3.39 8.41 11.41
C ARG A 100 2.70 9.73 11.13
N LEU A 101 2.88 10.74 11.97
CA LEU A 101 2.27 12.05 11.79
C LEU A 101 2.75 12.73 10.49
N ARG A 102 4.04 12.61 10.16
CA ARG A 102 4.57 13.17 8.91
C ARG A 102 4.10 12.40 7.67
N ARG A 103 4.01 11.07 7.74
CA ARG A 103 3.63 10.23 6.60
C ARG A 103 2.13 10.15 6.34
N LEU A 104 1.32 10.20 7.38
CA LEU A 104 -0.14 10.05 7.31
C LEU A 104 -0.85 11.38 7.60
N GLY A 105 -0.42 12.08 8.64
CA GLY A 105 -1.03 13.35 9.05
C GLY A 105 -0.82 14.49 8.06
N VAL A 106 0.36 14.60 7.42
CA VAL A 106 0.58 15.64 6.41
C VAL A 106 -0.31 15.41 5.18
N PRO A 107 -0.34 14.21 4.54
CA PRO A 107 -1.29 13.97 3.45
C PRO A 107 -2.75 14.16 3.85
N LEU A 108 -3.13 13.73 5.07
CA LEU A 108 -4.47 13.93 5.60
C LEU A 108 -4.81 15.42 5.66
N LEU A 109 -3.99 16.23 6.33
CA LEU A 109 -4.22 17.67 6.50
C LEU A 109 -4.26 18.41 5.16
N VAL A 110 -3.35 18.08 4.24
CA VAL A 110 -3.33 18.68 2.91
C VAL A 110 -4.63 18.34 2.17
N PHE A 111 -5.08 17.09 2.22
CA PHE A 111 -6.33 16.72 1.58
C PHE A 111 -7.54 17.43 2.21
N THR A 112 -7.69 17.38 3.53
CA THR A 112 -8.88 17.87 4.23
C THR A 112 -9.00 19.39 4.27
N VAL A 113 -7.88 20.11 4.32
CA VAL A 113 -7.89 21.57 4.43
C VAL A 113 -7.69 22.26 3.08
N VAL A 114 -6.85 21.68 2.20
CA VAL A 114 -6.45 22.36 0.96
C VAL A 114 -7.21 21.85 -0.26
N LEU A 115 -7.41 20.53 -0.38
CA LEU A 115 -8.04 19.97 -1.59
C LEU A 115 -9.57 19.86 -1.44
N TRP A 116 -10.05 19.40 -0.30
CA TRP A 116 -11.46 19.09 -0.10
C TRP A 116 -12.36 20.33 -0.12
N PRO A 117 -12.09 21.41 0.64
CA PRO A 117 -13.01 22.54 0.72
C PRO A 117 -13.18 23.29 -0.62
N PRO A 118 -12.13 23.58 -1.40
CA PRO A 118 -12.29 24.19 -2.72
C PRO A 118 -13.06 23.30 -3.70
N LEU A 119 -12.87 21.97 -3.62
CA LEU A 119 -13.58 21.03 -4.48
C LEU A 119 -15.09 21.07 -4.20
N VAL A 120 -15.48 20.95 -2.92
CA VAL A 120 -16.89 21.03 -2.50
C VAL A 120 -17.49 22.40 -2.85
N TYR A 121 -16.77 23.48 -2.55
CA TYR A 121 -17.19 24.83 -2.90
C TYR A 121 -17.48 25.00 -4.40
N LEU A 122 -16.59 24.52 -5.27
CA LEU A 122 -16.76 24.61 -6.71
C LEU A 122 -17.96 23.79 -7.19
N MET A 123 -18.18 22.60 -6.62
CA MET A 123 -19.32 21.75 -6.95
C MET A 123 -20.66 22.35 -6.51
N ASP A 124 -20.74 22.89 -5.30
CA ASP A 124 -21.95 23.54 -4.78
C ASP A 124 -22.30 24.76 -5.65
N ARG A 125 -21.28 25.55 -6.02
CA ARG A 125 -21.44 26.68 -6.94
C ARG A 125 -21.91 26.27 -8.33
N ALA A 126 -21.40 25.15 -8.86
CA ALA A 126 -21.79 24.65 -10.18
C ALA A 126 -23.22 24.10 -10.21
N THR A 127 -23.72 23.59 -9.08
CA THR A 127 -25.06 23.00 -8.95
C THR A 127 -26.11 23.96 -8.40
N GLY A 128 -25.72 25.18 -7.99
CA GLY A 128 -26.61 26.18 -7.42
C GLY A 128 -26.98 25.94 -5.95
N HIS A 129 -26.32 24.99 -5.27
CA HIS A 129 -26.48 24.76 -3.84
C HIS A 129 -25.74 25.82 -3.02
N ARG A 130 -26.19 26.02 -1.76
CA ARG A 130 -25.45 26.87 -0.82
C ARG A 130 -24.16 26.15 -0.43
N PRO A 131 -22.99 26.82 -0.52
CA PRO A 131 -21.73 26.18 -0.21
C PRO A 131 -21.67 25.87 1.30
N GLU A 132 -21.76 24.59 1.65
CA GLU A 132 -21.57 24.10 3.01
C GLU A 132 -20.16 23.49 3.14
N VAL A 133 -19.17 24.38 3.23
CA VAL A 133 -17.77 23.96 3.37
C VAL A 133 -17.46 23.60 4.82
N SER A 134 -17.32 22.30 5.08
CA SER A 134 -16.82 21.78 6.35
C SER A 134 -15.33 21.45 6.25
N PHE A 135 -14.53 22.02 7.15
CA PHE A 135 -13.10 21.73 7.27
C PHE A 135 -12.80 20.52 8.17
N THR A 136 -13.83 19.98 8.83
CA THR A 136 -13.71 18.89 9.79
C THR A 136 -14.05 17.54 9.17
N ASP A 137 -14.65 17.52 7.99
CA ASP A 137 -14.97 16.27 7.30
C ASP A 137 -13.73 15.74 6.57
N PRO A 138 -13.18 14.59 7.00
CA PRO A 138 -12.09 13.94 6.29
C PRO A 138 -12.53 13.43 4.92
N GLY A 139 -13.84 13.35 4.68
CA GLY A 139 -14.41 12.73 3.50
C GLY A 139 -13.82 11.35 3.27
N HIS A 140 -13.26 11.13 2.09
CA HIS A 140 -12.77 9.84 1.63
C HIS A 140 -11.49 9.37 2.31
N VAL A 141 -10.75 10.25 2.98
CA VAL A 141 -9.48 9.91 3.67
C VAL A 141 -9.67 9.49 5.13
N TRP A 142 -10.92 9.30 5.58
CA TRP A 142 -11.26 8.85 6.94
C TRP A 142 -10.44 7.64 7.40
N PHE A 143 -10.16 6.69 6.50
CA PHE A 143 -9.35 5.51 6.81
C PHE A 143 -7.95 5.90 7.32
N VAL A 144 -7.30 6.89 6.70
CA VAL A 144 -5.98 7.39 7.09
C VAL A 144 -6.02 8.04 8.46
N GLU A 145 -7.07 8.80 8.76
CA GLU A 145 -7.29 9.42 10.06
C GLU A 145 -7.42 8.37 11.16
N VAL A 146 -8.26 7.35 10.96
CA VAL A 146 -8.45 6.27 11.93
C VAL A 146 -7.14 5.50 12.15
N LEU A 147 -6.33 5.26 11.11
CA LEU A 147 -5.00 4.66 11.25
C LEU A 147 -4.05 5.53 12.08
N LEU A 148 -4.11 6.84 11.90
CA LEU A 148 -3.31 7.79 12.66
C LEU A 148 -3.74 7.78 14.13
N LEU A 149 -5.04 7.84 14.41
CA LEU A 149 -5.60 7.77 15.77
C LEU A 149 -5.20 6.47 16.47
N PHE A 150 -5.37 5.31 15.83
CA PHE A 150 -4.94 4.03 16.40
C PHE A 150 -3.43 3.98 16.64
N SER A 151 -2.63 4.51 15.72
CA SER A 151 -1.17 4.55 15.87
C SER A 151 -0.75 5.42 17.05
N LEU A 152 -1.36 6.59 17.23
CA LEU A 152 -1.09 7.50 18.32
C LEU A 152 -1.59 6.95 19.65
N GLY A 153 -2.81 6.40 19.69
CA GLY A 153 -3.38 5.75 20.86
C GLY A 153 -2.52 4.59 21.34
N TYR A 154 -2.08 3.71 20.42
CA TYR A 154 -1.20 2.60 20.76
C TYR A 154 0.17 3.08 21.28
N ALA A 155 0.73 4.14 20.68
CA ALA A 155 1.99 4.74 21.16
C ALA A 155 1.83 5.41 22.53
N ALA A 156 0.67 6.01 22.82
CA ALA A 156 0.36 6.61 24.12
C ALA A 156 0.23 5.53 25.20
N VAL A 157 -0.56 4.47 24.93
CA VAL A 157 -0.69 3.31 25.83
C VAL A 157 0.67 2.68 26.09
N TRP A 158 1.53 2.53 25.09
CA TRP A 158 2.87 1.96 25.30
C TRP A 158 3.81 2.86 26.13
N ARG A 159 3.59 4.17 26.15
CA ARG A 159 4.34 5.10 27.02
C ARG A 159 3.87 5.04 28.46
N THR A 160 2.56 4.88 28.68
CA THR A 160 1.93 4.89 30.01
C THR A 160 1.82 3.49 30.61
N ALA A 161 1.95 2.43 29.82
CA ALA A 161 1.98 1.06 30.30
C ALA A 161 3.10 0.93 31.34
N PRO A 162 2.77 0.48 32.57
CA PRO A 162 3.79 0.16 33.56
C PRO A 162 4.76 -0.81 32.90
N ARG A 163 6.03 -0.40 32.78
CA ARG A 163 7.08 -1.38 32.56
C ARG A 163 7.07 -2.23 33.82
N SER A 164 6.40 -3.37 33.78
CA SER A 164 6.54 -4.33 34.87
C SER A 164 8.03 -4.63 34.95
N SER A 165 8.64 -4.10 36.01
CA SER A 165 9.97 -4.45 36.48
C SER A 165 9.89 -5.89 37.01
N SER A 166 9.54 -6.84 36.14
CA SER A 166 9.38 -8.25 36.45
C SER A 166 9.99 -9.06 35.33
N ALA A 167 11.25 -8.75 35.05
CA ALA A 167 12.20 -9.63 34.36
C ALA A 167 13.63 -9.27 34.80
N ALA A 168 13.83 -9.10 36.11
CA ALA A 168 15.14 -9.37 36.68
C ALA A 168 15.32 -10.90 36.62
N GLY A 169 16.15 -11.38 35.70
CA GLY A 169 16.59 -12.78 35.67
C GLY A 169 15.89 -13.68 34.67
N THR A 170 16.11 -13.46 33.37
CA THR A 170 16.46 -14.55 32.44
C THR A 170 17.08 -13.93 31.20
N GLY A 171 18.40 -14.06 31.09
CA GLY A 171 19.21 -13.46 30.05
C GLY A 171 18.92 -14.01 28.66
N ARG A 172 17.91 -13.48 27.97
CA ARG A 172 17.92 -13.43 26.50
C ARG A 172 18.40 -12.04 26.08
N ARG A 173 19.71 -11.85 26.22
CA ARG A 173 20.44 -10.74 25.63
C ARG A 173 20.23 -10.84 24.11
N TRP A 174 19.34 -10.03 23.55
CA TRP A 174 19.23 -9.91 22.10
C TRP A 174 20.60 -9.44 21.58
N PRO A 175 21.26 -10.16 20.66
CA PRO A 175 22.56 -9.74 20.19
C PRO A 175 22.41 -8.36 19.53
N PRO A 176 23.28 -7.39 19.84
CA PRO A 176 23.31 -6.14 19.11
C PRO A 176 23.49 -6.45 17.62
N ARG A 177 22.66 -5.84 16.77
CA ARG A 177 22.80 -5.94 15.32
C ARG A 177 24.23 -5.55 14.96
N ARG A 178 24.97 -6.47 14.33
CA ARG A 178 26.26 -6.15 13.72
C ARG A 178 26.07 -4.93 12.81
N PRO A 179 26.96 -3.94 12.84
CA PRO A 179 26.93 -2.85 11.87
C PRO A 179 26.91 -3.46 10.46
N ARG A 180 26.05 -2.94 9.59
CA ARG A 180 26.04 -3.29 8.17
C ARG A 180 27.47 -3.12 7.67
N ALA A 181 28.11 -4.22 7.27
CA ALA A 181 29.32 -4.15 6.47
C ALA A 181 29.00 -3.24 5.29
N SER A 182 29.80 -2.18 5.16
CA SER A 182 29.83 -1.34 3.97
C SER A 182 29.91 -2.26 2.76
N SER A 183 28.85 -2.22 1.94
CA SER A 183 28.84 -2.82 0.61
C SER A 183 30.11 -2.43 -0.14
N PRO A 184 30.83 -3.36 -0.79
CA PRO A 184 31.89 -3.01 -1.71
C PRO A 184 31.29 -2.08 -2.76
N SER A 185 31.92 -0.94 -3.01
CA SER A 185 31.53 -0.04 -4.07
C SER A 185 31.62 -0.79 -5.40
N TRP A 186 30.47 -1.10 -5.99
CA TRP A 186 30.40 -1.49 -7.41
C TRP A 186 30.60 -0.21 -8.24
N SER A 187 31.80 0.33 -8.19
CA SER A 187 32.28 1.37 -9.08
C SER A 187 33.14 0.68 -10.13
N ARG A 188 32.67 0.73 -11.38
CA ARG A 188 33.32 0.25 -12.62
C ARG A 188 33.24 -1.25 -12.89
N CYS A 189 32.09 -1.67 -13.42
CA CYS A 189 32.10 -2.53 -14.60
C CYS A 189 31.31 -1.80 -15.68
N GLY A 190 32.02 -1.17 -16.61
CA GLY A 190 31.42 -0.54 -17.78
C GLY A 190 30.92 -1.61 -18.73
N CYS A 191 29.60 -1.69 -18.94
CA CYS A 191 29.06 -2.37 -20.09
C CYS A 191 29.21 -1.45 -21.31
N SER A 192 30.25 -1.64 -22.11
CA SER A 192 30.29 -1.07 -23.46
C SER A 192 29.29 -1.83 -24.33
N VAL A 193 28.15 -1.19 -24.62
CA VAL A 193 27.22 -1.67 -25.64
C VAL A 193 27.87 -1.43 -27.00
N SER A 194 28.46 -2.46 -27.60
CA SER A 194 28.82 -2.42 -29.02
C SER A 194 27.53 -2.53 -29.83
N ARG A 195 27.07 -1.43 -30.41
CA ARG A 195 26.04 -1.47 -31.46
C ARG A 195 26.69 -2.05 -32.71
N SER A 196 26.46 -3.34 -32.99
CA SER A 196 26.64 -3.88 -34.33
C SER A 196 25.34 -3.71 -35.12
N ALA A 197 25.53 -3.25 -36.34
CA ALA A 197 24.55 -2.76 -37.28
C ALA A 197 23.61 -3.85 -37.83
N GLY A 198 22.51 -3.39 -38.43
CA GLY A 198 21.82 -4.14 -39.49
C GLY A 198 20.36 -4.49 -39.20
N TRP A 199 19.47 -3.49 -39.18
CA TRP A 199 18.06 -3.72 -39.49
C TRP A 199 17.92 -3.80 -41.01
N THR A 200 18.02 -5.01 -41.56
CA THR A 200 17.54 -5.32 -42.90
C THR A 200 16.33 -6.22 -42.77
N GLY A 201 15.19 -5.71 -43.22
CA GLY A 201 13.93 -6.45 -43.24
C GLY A 201 14.02 -7.71 -44.09
N ALA A 202 13.35 -8.76 -43.64
CA ALA A 202 12.97 -9.90 -44.46
C ALA A 202 11.68 -10.52 -43.88
N PRO A 203 10.80 -11.06 -44.75
CA PRO A 203 9.38 -11.23 -44.47
C PRO A 203 9.05 -12.51 -43.69
N VAL A 204 7.84 -12.49 -43.10
CA VAL A 204 7.18 -13.61 -42.42
C VAL A 204 6.94 -14.79 -43.36
N PRO A 205 7.26 -16.03 -42.96
CA PRO A 205 6.60 -17.21 -43.48
C PRO A 205 5.91 -18.04 -42.39
N SER A 206 4.75 -18.54 -42.78
CA SER A 206 3.81 -19.38 -42.06
C SER A 206 4.28 -20.83 -41.83
N ALA A 207 3.77 -21.40 -40.74
CA ALA A 207 3.30 -22.78 -40.56
C ALA A 207 4.29 -23.95 -40.33
N ARG A 208 3.96 -24.65 -39.22
CA ARG A 208 4.14 -26.07 -38.83
C ARG A 208 5.29 -26.45 -37.87
N PRO A 209 5.01 -27.40 -36.94
CA PRO A 209 5.88 -27.71 -35.81
C PRO A 209 6.86 -28.83 -36.16
N ARG A 210 8.14 -28.68 -35.78
CA ARG A 210 9.09 -29.79 -35.73
C ARG A 210 9.82 -29.83 -34.39
N ARG A 211 9.81 -31.05 -33.84
CA ARG A 211 10.52 -31.50 -32.66
C ARG A 211 12.02 -31.31 -32.84
N GLY A 212 12.70 -30.88 -31.77
CA GLY A 212 14.16 -30.83 -31.72
C GLY A 212 14.63 -29.69 -30.83
N ALA A 213 14.81 -29.98 -29.55
CA ALA A 213 15.55 -29.09 -28.66
C ALA A 213 17.04 -29.08 -29.02
N PRO A 214 17.70 -27.91 -29.03
CA PRO A 214 19.09 -27.80 -28.69
C PRO A 214 19.21 -27.20 -27.27
N THR A 215 19.98 -27.89 -26.44
CA THR A 215 20.41 -27.46 -25.10
C THR A 215 21.10 -26.09 -25.15
N PRO A 216 20.83 -25.17 -24.21
CA PRO A 216 21.61 -23.94 -24.10
C PRO A 216 23.04 -24.25 -23.62
N PRO A 217 24.09 -23.64 -24.19
CA PRO A 217 25.46 -23.90 -23.77
C PRO A 217 25.71 -23.41 -22.35
N SER A 218 26.09 -24.36 -21.50
CA SER A 218 26.71 -24.16 -20.19
C SER A 218 28.13 -23.62 -20.36
N SER A 219 28.34 -22.33 -20.11
CA SER A 219 29.66 -21.82 -19.71
C SER A 219 29.56 -20.42 -19.12
N CYS A 220 29.19 -20.34 -17.84
CA CYS A 220 29.54 -19.19 -17.02
C CYS A 220 30.76 -19.58 -16.20
N ARG A 221 31.95 -19.40 -16.80
CA ARG A 221 33.23 -19.61 -16.12
C ARG A 221 33.61 -18.30 -15.45
N VAL A 222 33.43 -18.23 -14.13
CA VAL A 222 33.96 -17.13 -13.30
C VAL A 222 35.34 -17.57 -12.83
N THR A 223 36.38 -17.01 -13.43
CA THR A 223 37.74 -16.99 -12.86
C THR A 223 37.84 -15.77 -11.97
N CYS A 224 38.16 -15.99 -10.69
CA CYS A 224 38.62 -14.93 -9.77
C CYS A 224 40.03 -14.48 -10.15
#